data_AF-A0A2S8CG17-F1
#
_entry.id   AF-A0A2S8CG17-F1
#
_cell.length_a   1.000
_cell.length_b   1.000
_cell.length_c   1.000
_cell.angle_alpha   90.00
_cell.angle_beta   90.00
_cell.angle_gamma   90.00
#
_symmetry.space_group_name_H-M   'P 1'
#
loop_
_entity.id
_entity.type
_entity.pdbx_description
1 polymer ?
#
loop_
_entity_poly.entity_id
_entity_poly.type
_entity_poly.pdbx_seq_one_letter_code
_entity_poly.pdbx_strand_id
1 'polypeptide(L)'
;MTGVNETQRLNSLLRTHFGSLIIEDFISPAGVKRVSENAYSKLSSAMKGIKEHPAKDTIKEETHASLYEFITNLKNDPLPVQYSKAAQENFDARHHAWCVNRMTAFNEHSQAPDEKDFTLTYGRAQMWISLKLKYLTLLGHPTAVANYRYFHIPVDYADTVHPADALGITRPLGITRPLGGVRSSKLERAQYWDYQQQFRAAGINLLDF
;
A
#
# COMPACT_ATOMS: atom_id res chain seq x y z
N MET A 1 -8.04 -32.69 -14.98
CA MET A 1 -7.90 -31.23 -14.73
C MET A 1 -8.10 -31.00 -13.24
N THR A 2 -7.03 -30.87 -12.48
CA THR A 2 -7.11 -30.62 -11.03
C THR A 2 -7.36 -29.14 -10.81
N GLY A 3 -8.63 -28.78 -10.63
CA GLY A 3 -9.01 -27.44 -10.22
C GLY A 3 -8.36 -27.14 -8.87
N VAL A 4 -7.33 -26.30 -8.86
CA VAL A 4 -6.84 -25.73 -7.61
C VAL A 4 -8.03 -24.97 -7.02
N ASN A 5 -8.53 -25.43 -5.88
CA ASN A 5 -9.61 -24.77 -5.17
C ASN A 5 -9.17 -23.32 -4.89
N GLU A 6 -9.99 -22.34 -5.26
CA GLU A 6 -9.70 -20.92 -5.09
C GLU A 6 -9.32 -20.57 -3.65
N THR A 7 -9.93 -21.25 -2.67
CA THR A 7 -9.59 -21.19 -1.25
C THR A 7 -8.18 -21.71 -0.96
N GLN A 8 -7.74 -22.79 -1.61
CA GLN A 8 -6.38 -23.32 -1.45
C GLN A 8 -5.34 -22.39 -2.10
N ARG A 9 -5.66 -21.80 -3.26
CA ARG A 9 -4.82 -20.79 -3.92
C ARG A 9 -4.68 -19.54 -3.04
N LEU A 10 -5.79 -19.01 -2.52
CA LEU A 10 -5.79 -17.86 -1.62
C LEU A 10 -5.01 -18.16 -0.34
N ASN A 11 -5.26 -19.30 0.31
CA ASN A 11 -4.51 -19.71 1.51
C ASN A 11 -3.01 -19.87 1.24
N SER A 12 -2.63 -20.40 0.07
CA SER A 12 -1.21 -20.49 -0.32
C SER A 12 -0.61 -19.11 -0.52
N LEU A 13 -1.30 -18.19 -1.22
CA LEU A 13 -0.83 -16.81 -1.42
C LEU A 13 -0.70 -16.08 -0.08
N LEU A 14 -1.69 -16.22 0.80
CA LEU A 14 -1.66 -15.63 2.14
C LEU A 14 -0.49 -16.18 2.95
N ARG A 15 -0.25 -17.49 2.93
CA ARG A 15 0.91 -18.09 3.61
C ARG A 15 2.24 -17.65 3.01
N THR A 16 2.34 -17.50 1.69
CA THR A 16 3.56 -17.02 1.02
C THR A 16 3.86 -15.57 1.37
N HIS A 17 2.84 -14.71 1.44
CA HIS A 17 3.03 -13.29 1.72
C HIS A 17 3.12 -12.97 3.21
N PHE A 18 2.46 -13.75 4.08
CA PHE A 18 2.27 -13.40 5.48
C PHE A 18 2.72 -14.49 6.47
N GLY A 19 3.13 -15.67 6.00
CA GLY A 19 3.37 -16.83 6.85
C GLY A 19 2.07 -17.40 7.44
N SER A 20 2.17 -18.52 8.15
CA SER A 20 1.02 -19.19 8.77
C SER A 20 0.41 -18.40 9.94
N LEU A 21 1.23 -17.63 10.67
CA LEU A 21 0.86 -16.98 11.92
C LEU A 21 0.05 -15.67 11.78
N ILE A 22 -0.10 -15.11 10.57
CA ILE A 22 -0.86 -13.87 10.36
C ILE A 22 -2.35 -14.14 10.12
N ILE A 23 -2.70 -15.35 9.66
CA ILE A 23 -4.08 -15.70 9.27
C ILE A 23 -5.03 -15.74 10.47
N GLU A 24 -4.52 -15.95 11.68
CA GLU A 24 -5.35 -16.15 12.87
C GLU A 24 -5.70 -14.86 13.63
N ASP A 25 -4.96 -13.76 13.44
CA ASP A 25 -5.09 -12.56 14.31
C ASP A 25 -4.94 -11.20 13.59
N PHE A 26 -5.13 -11.14 12.27
CA PHE A 26 -4.93 -9.92 11.48
C PHE A 26 -5.86 -8.74 11.83
N ILE A 27 -6.88 -8.95 12.67
CA ILE A 27 -7.86 -7.93 13.12
C ILE A 27 -7.35 -7.18 14.37
N SER A 28 -6.47 -7.79 15.16
CA SER A 28 -5.95 -7.17 16.39
C SER A 28 -4.88 -6.10 16.09
N PRO A 29 -4.52 -5.26 17.08
CA PRO A 29 -3.35 -4.39 16.97
C PRO A 29 -2.07 -5.16 16.60
N ALA A 30 -1.90 -6.37 17.14
CA ALA A 30 -0.77 -7.24 16.83
C ALA A 30 -0.82 -7.73 15.37
N GLY A 31 -2.00 -8.07 14.86
CA GLY A 31 -2.23 -8.39 13.45
C GLY A 31 -1.86 -7.26 12.50
N VAL A 32 -2.37 -6.05 12.76
CA VAL A 32 -2.06 -4.86 11.97
C VAL A 32 -0.56 -4.55 11.99
N LYS A 33 0.09 -4.69 13.16
CA LYS A 33 1.55 -4.56 13.30
C LYS A 33 2.29 -5.57 12.42
N ARG A 34 1.90 -6.85 12.41
CA ARG A 34 2.54 -7.89 11.58
C ARG A 34 2.39 -7.64 10.08
N VAL A 35 1.22 -7.21 9.64
CA VAL A 35 1.00 -6.82 8.23
C VAL A 35 1.86 -5.60 7.87
N SER A 36 1.97 -4.65 8.79
CA SER A 36 2.83 -3.48 8.65
C SER A 36 4.32 -3.86 8.59
N GLU A 37 4.77 -4.82 9.39
CA GLU A 37 6.15 -5.34 9.37
C GLU A 37 6.50 -5.95 8.02
N ASN A 38 5.56 -6.65 7.38
CA ASN A 38 5.75 -7.19 6.04
C ASN A 38 5.91 -6.09 4.99
N ALA A 39 5.06 -5.06 5.05
CA ALA A 39 5.16 -3.90 4.17
C ALA A 39 6.46 -3.11 4.42
N TYR A 40 6.88 -2.95 5.68
CA TYR A 40 8.18 -2.36 6.05
C TYR A 40 9.34 -3.16 5.46
N SER A 41 9.31 -4.50 5.54
CA SER A 41 10.38 -5.35 4.99
C SER A 41 10.55 -5.15 3.47
N LYS A 42 9.45 -5.03 2.74
CA LYS A 42 9.46 -4.73 1.31
C LYS A 42 10.01 -3.33 1.02
N LEU A 43 9.57 -2.32 1.77
CA LEU A 43 10.05 -0.96 1.58
C LEU A 43 11.52 -0.81 1.96
N SER A 44 11.94 -1.39 3.09
CA SER A 44 13.33 -1.35 3.55
C SER A 44 14.28 -2.08 2.62
N SER A 45 13.79 -3.03 1.82
CA SER A 45 14.58 -3.63 0.74
C SER A 45 14.74 -2.71 -0.47
N ALA A 46 13.89 -1.69 -0.60
CA ALA A 46 13.94 -0.65 -1.65
C ALA A 46 14.60 0.67 -1.19
N MET A 47 14.96 0.79 0.10
CA MET A 47 15.63 1.94 0.71
C MET A 47 17.01 1.53 1.22
N LYS A 48 18.07 2.05 0.61
CA LYS A 48 19.44 1.73 1.02
C LYS A 48 19.76 2.44 2.34
N GLY A 49 20.39 1.73 3.28
CA GLY A 49 20.86 2.31 4.56
C GLY A 49 19.84 2.30 5.71
N ILE A 50 18.54 2.06 5.46
CA ILE A 50 17.53 2.04 6.52
C ILE A 50 17.74 0.90 7.53
N LYS A 51 18.29 -0.24 7.09
CA LYS A 51 18.51 -1.40 7.97
C LYS A 51 19.70 -1.21 8.91
N GLU A 52 20.62 -0.34 8.52
CA GLU A 52 21.83 0.04 9.24
C GLU A 52 21.67 1.34 10.04
N HIS A 53 20.58 2.09 9.80
CA HIS A 53 20.35 3.38 10.44
C HIS A 53 20.21 3.26 11.98
N PRO A 54 20.83 4.16 12.77
CA PRO A 54 20.76 4.11 14.23
C PRO A 54 19.33 4.16 14.79
N ALA A 55 18.44 4.90 14.13
CA ALA A 55 17.03 5.06 14.53
C ALA A 55 16.08 4.05 13.87
N LYS A 56 16.57 2.99 13.22
CA LYS A 56 15.72 2.08 12.41
C LYS A 56 14.55 1.48 13.18
N ASP A 57 14.75 1.12 14.45
CA ASP A 57 13.73 0.46 15.25
C ASP A 57 12.66 1.46 15.68
N THR A 58 13.07 2.68 16.05
CA THR A 58 12.17 3.82 16.29
C THR A 58 11.32 4.14 15.06
N ILE A 59 11.95 4.34 13.90
CA ILE A 59 11.26 4.64 12.64
C ILE A 59 10.22 3.57 12.29
N LYS A 60 10.61 2.29 12.47
CA LYS A 60 9.74 1.15 12.24
C LYS A 60 8.55 1.17 13.19
N GLU A 61 8.77 1.34 14.48
CA GLU A 61 7.72 1.36 15.51
C GLU A 61 6.75 2.53 15.32
N GLU A 62 7.25 3.75 15.09
CA GLU A 62 6.43 4.92 14.84
C GLU A 62 5.59 4.78 13.57
N THR A 63 6.17 4.20 12.51
CA THR A 63 5.40 3.97 11.28
C THR A 63 4.30 2.94 11.49
N HIS A 64 4.55 1.90 12.29
CA HIS A 64 3.52 0.93 12.65
C HIS A 64 2.40 1.57 13.47
N ALA A 65 2.75 2.38 14.47
CA ALA A 65 1.78 3.11 15.29
C ALA A 65 0.91 4.03 14.41
N SER A 66 1.53 4.79 13.51
CA SER A 66 0.82 5.66 12.57
C SER A 66 -0.11 4.90 11.62
N LEU A 67 0.28 3.71 11.15
CA LEU A 67 -0.60 2.87 10.31
C LEU A 67 -1.76 2.24 11.09
N TYR A 68 -1.55 1.90 12.35
CA TYR A 68 -2.60 1.43 13.23
C TYR A 68 -3.59 2.56 13.54
N GLU A 69 -3.09 3.76 13.81
CA GLU A 69 -3.89 4.96 13.98
C GLU A 69 -4.72 5.27 12.72
N PHE A 70 -4.13 5.20 11.53
CA PHE A 70 -4.86 5.40 10.26
C PHE A 70 -6.08 4.46 10.14
N ILE A 71 -5.93 3.16 10.45
CA ILE A 71 -7.05 2.21 10.43
C ILE A 71 -8.04 2.49 11.54
N THR A 72 -7.57 2.83 12.72
CA THR A 72 -8.43 3.17 13.85
C THR A 72 -9.29 4.39 13.52
N ASN A 73 -8.72 5.40 12.85
CA ASN A 73 -9.45 6.57 12.38
C ASN A 73 -10.47 6.21 11.30
N LEU A 74 -10.15 5.32 10.36
CA LEU A 74 -11.14 4.80 9.39
C LEU A 74 -12.25 3.97 10.05
N LYS A 75 -11.99 3.36 11.20
CA LYS A 75 -13.01 2.64 11.98
C LYS A 75 -13.93 3.61 12.72
N ASN A 76 -13.34 4.63 13.35
CA ASN A 76 -14.06 5.58 14.20
C ASN A 76 -14.82 6.64 13.39
N ASP A 77 -14.31 6.98 12.22
CA ASP A 77 -14.93 7.89 11.26
C ASP A 77 -14.99 7.21 9.88
N PRO A 78 -15.94 6.26 9.69
CA PRO A 78 -16.03 5.44 8.50
C PRO A 78 -16.56 6.22 7.30
N LEU A 79 -16.08 5.84 6.11
CA LEU A 79 -16.63 6.35 4.87
C LEU A 79 -17.99 5.69 4.57
N PRO A 80 -18.91 6.37 3.85
CA PRO A 80 -20.20 5.81 3.47
C PRO A 80 -20.08 4.46 2.74
N VAL A 81 -21.03 3.57 3.01
CA VAL A 81 -21.10 2.26 2.33
C VAL A 81 -21.31 2.44 0.83
N GLN A 82 -22.14 3.39 0.41
CA GLN A 82 -22.30 3.71 -1.01
C GLN A 82 -21.21 4.66 -1.47
N TYR A 83 -20.68 4.41 -2.68
CA TYR A 83 -19.69 5.30 -3.25
C TYR A 83 -20.26 6.71 -3.42
N SER A 84 -19.47 7.72 -3.04
CA SER A 84 -19.72 9.11 -3.42
C SER A 84 -18.38 9.80 -3.69
N LYS A 85 -18.40 10.79 -4.58
CA LYS A 85 -17.22 11.60 -4.91
C LYS A 85 -16.65 12.27 -3.65
N ALA A 86 -17.50 12.82 -2.78
CA ALA A 86 -17.07 13.45 -1.53
C ALA A 86 -16.38 12.46 -0.58
N ALA A 87 -16.88 11.21 -0.49
CA ALA A 87 -16.22 10.17 0.30
C ALA A 87 -14.86 9.76 -0.27
N GLN A 88 -14.74 9.69 -1.61
CA GLN A 88 -13.45 9.45 -2.26
C GLN A 88 -12.45 10.57 -1.97
N GLU A 89 -12.88 11.84 -2.12
CA GLU A 89 -12.04 13.00 -1.84
C GLU A 89 -11.61 13.04 -0.36
N ASN A 90 -12.50 12.63 0.55
CA ASN A 90 -12.19 12.50 1.97
C ASN A 90 -11.11 11.43 2.22
N PHE A 91 -11.24 10.24 1.62
CA PHE A 91 -10.19 9.22 1.69
C PHE A 91 -8.86 9.72 1.13
N ASP A 92 -8.90 10.37 -0.04
CA ASP A 92 -7.72 10.89 -0.72
C ASP A 92 -6.97 11.90 0.14
N ALA A 93 -7.71 12.79 0.84
CA ALA A 93 -7.15 13.74 1.78
C ALA A 93 -6.48 13.05 2.97
N ARG A 94 -7.13 12.05 3.59
CA ARG A 94 -6.55 11.27 4.70
C ARG A 94 -5.29 10.52 4.29
N HIS A 95 -5.33 9.87 3.12
CA HIS A 95 -4.19 9.15 2.56
C HIS A 95 -3.02 10.09 2.28
N HIS A 96 -3.30 11.26 1.68
CA HIS A 96 -2.28 12.28 1.42
C HIS A 96 -1.66 12.80 2.72
N ALA A 97 -2.49 13.13 3.72
CA ALA A 97 -2.03 13.59 5.02
C ALA A 97 -1.13 12.56 5.71
N TRP A 98 -1.50 11.28 5.64
CA TRP A 98 -0.67 10.19 6.16
C TRP A 98 0.69 10.14 5.44
N CYS A 99 0.71 10.23 4.10
CA CYS A 99 1.95 10.22 3.33
C CYS A 99 2.88 11.39 3.72
N VAL A 100 2.34 12.61 3.80
CA VAL A 100 3.11 13.80 4.19
C VAL A 100 3.64 13.65 5.62
N ASN A 101 2.80 13.24 6.56
CA ASN A 101 3.22 13.04 7.94
C ASN A 101 4.36 12.03 8.07
N ARG A 102 4.28 10.91 7.34
CA ARG A 102 5.35 9.90 7.34
C ARG A 102 6.62 10.39 6.67
N MET A 103 6.52 11.12 5.56
CA MET A 103 7.69 11.75 4.94
C MET A 103 8.40 12.68 5.92
N THR A 104 7.65 13.54 6.61
CA THR A 104 8.22 14.45 7.62
C THR A 104 8.91 13.66 8.74
N ALA A 105 8.18 12.78 9.42
CA ALA A 105 8.71 12.01 10.55
C ALA A 105 9.94 11.16 10.15
N PHE A 106 9.89 10.54 8.97
CA PHE A 106 11.02 9.74 8.49
C PHE A 106 12.25 10.60 8.17
N ASN A 107 12.04 11.73 7.49
CA ASN A 107 13.13 12.58 7.03
C ASN A 107 13.75 13.42 8.17
N GLU A 108 13.06 13.60 9.30
CA GLU A 108 13.64 14.14 10.54
C GLU A 108 14.80 13.28 11.07
N HIS A 109 14.81 11.99 10.75
CA HIS A 109 15.92 11.09 11.11
C HIS A 109 17.09 11.12 10.12
N SER A 110 16.99 11.82 8.98
CA SER A 110 18.08 11.87 8.00
C SER A 110 19.20 12.77 8.53
N GLN A 111 20.35 12.17 8.89
CA GLN A 111 21.42 12.88 9.60
C GLN A 111 22.36 13.70 8.69
N ALA A 112 22.24 13.59 7.36
CA ALA A 112 23.07 14.37 6.44
C ALA A 112 22.34 14.79 5.15
N PRO A 113 22.62 15.99 4.60
CA PRO A 113 22.03 16.50 3.35
C PRO A 113 22.22 15.60 2.11
N ASP A 114 23.21 14.70 2.14
CA ASP A 114 23.62 13.89 1.00
C ASP A 114 23.04 12.46 1.00
N GLU A 115 22.25 12.08 2.01
CA GLU A 115 21.60 10.76 2.11
C GLU A 115 20.30 10.66 1.27
N LYS A 116 20.40 11.02 -0.01
CA LYS A 116 19.26 10.94 -0.96
C LYS A 116 18.62 9.55 -1.04
N ASP A 117 19.36 8.51 -0.69
CA ASP A 117 18.88 7.13 -0.69
C ASP A 117 18.03 6.77 0.55
N PHE A 118 18.23 7.47 1.68
CA PHE A 118 17.49 7.30 2.93
C PHE A 118 16.19 8.12 2.96
N THR A 119 16.05 9.16 2.13
CA THR A 119 14.85 9.99 2.09
C THR A 119 13.58 9.19 1.75
N LEU A 120 12.54 9.35 2.57
CA LEU A 120 11.21 8.85 2.24
C LEU A 120 10.52 9.85 1.30
N THR A 121 10.32 9.42 0.06
CA THR A 121 9.59 10.17 -0.97
C THR A 121 8.09 9.92 -0.86
N TYR A 122 7.29 10.77 -1.51
CA TYR A 122 5.84 10.56 -1.60
C TYR A 122 5.50 9.21 -2.24
N GLY A 123 6.19 8.86 -3.33
CA GLY A 123 6.08 7.56 -4.00
C GLY A 123 6.30 6.38 -3.06
N ARG A 124 7.34 6.41 -2.22
CA ARG A 124 7.61 5.37 -1.22
C ARG A 124 6.54 5.31 -0.13
N ALA A 125 6.08 6.48 0.35
CA ALA A 125 5.02 6.54 1.35
C ALA A 125 3.70 5.96 0.83
N GLN A 126 3.24 6.38 -0.36
CA GLN A 126 1.98 5.87 -0.94
C GLN A 126 2.01 4.37 -1.20
N MET A 127 3.15 3.83 -1.67
CA MET A 127 3.34 2.39 -1.86
C MET A 127 3.09 1.64 -0.57
N TRP A 128 3.66 2.15 0.53
CA TRP A 128 3.60 1.49 1.82
C TRP A 128 2.17 1.38 2.33
N ILE A 129 1.46 2.50 2.43
CA ILE A 129 0.07 2.48 2.93
C ILE A 129 -0.84 1.69 1.98
N SER A 130 -0.70 1.83 0.66
CA SER A 130 -1.54 1.13 -0.31
C SER A 130 -1.32 -0.39 -0.27
N LEU A 131 -0.07 -0.84 -0.18
CA LEU A 131 0.25 -2.26 -0.06
C LEU A 131 -0.31 -2.85 1.24
N LYS A 132 -0.17 -2.11 2.35
CA LYS A 132 -0.68 -2.53 3.65
C LYS A 132 -2.20 -2.63 3.65
N LEU A 133 -2.89 -1.63 3.09
CA LEU A 133 -4.35 -1.61 2.99
C LEU A 133 -4.85 -2.79 2.16
N LYS A 134 -4.21 -3.08 1.02
CA LYS A 134 -4.46 -4.28 0.23
C LYS A 134 -4.29 -5.56 1.06
N TYR A 135 -3.20 -5.67 1.80
CA TYR A 135 -2.91 -6.85 2.63
C TYR A 135 -3.94 -7.06 3.74
N LEU A 136 -4.36 -5.99 4.42
CA LEU A 136 -5.44 -6.08 5.38
C LEU A 136 -6.77 -6.51 4.76
N THR A 137 -7.09 -6.02 3.56
CA THR A 137 -8.30 -6.48 2.85
C THR A 137 -8.22 -7.95 2.48
N LEU A 138 -7.08 -8.40 1.94
CA LEU A 138 -6.87 -9.81 1.57
C LEU A 138 -6.99 -10.75 2.78
N LEU A 139 -6.57 -10.29 3.94
CA LEU A 139 -6.73 -11.03 5.18
C LEU A 139 -8.16 -10.96 5.74
N GLY A 140 -8.99 -10.02 5.29
CA GLY A 140 -10.38 -9.88 5.73
C GLY A 140 -10.58 -8.91 6.89
N HIS A 141 -9.64 -7.99 7.13
CA HIS A 141 -9.75 -7.02 8.22
C HIS A 141 -11.04 -6.17 8.04
N PRO A 142 -11.99 -6.16 8.99
CA PRO A 142 -13.32 -5.56 8.79
C PRO A 142 -13.29 -4.11 8.30
N THR A 143 -12.48 -3.26 8.94
CA THR A 143 -12.33 -1.85 8.53
C THR A 143 -11.73 -1.70 7.13
N ALA A 144 -10.77 -2.55 6.76
CA ALA A 144 -10.14 -2.46 5.44
C ALA A 144 -11.09 -2.92 4.33
N VAL A 145 -11.80 -4.02 4.57
CA VAL A 145 -12.84 -4.53 3.67
C VAL A 145 -13.95 -3.49 3.47
N ALA A 146 -14.44 -2.89 4.54
CA ALA A 146 -15.51 -1.88 4.48
C ALA A 146 -15.12 -0.64 3.64
N ASN A 147 -13.84 -0.27 3.63
CA ASN A 147 -13.34 0.92 2.94
C ASN A 147 -12.64 0.61 1.61
N TYR A 148 -12.54 -0.67 1.20
CA TYR A 148 -11.72 -1.09 0.07
C TYR A 148 -12.02 -0.36 -1.25
N ARG A 149 -13.30 -0.04 -1.49
CA ARG A 149 -13.75 0.69 -2.69
C ARG A 149 -13.10 2.07 -2.87
N TYR A 150 -12.61 2.66 -1.78
CA TYR A 150 -12.00 3.99 -1.78
C TYR A 150 -10.48 3.94 -1.89
N PHE A 151 -9.87 2.76 -1.72
CA PHE A 151 -8.42 2.61 -1.71
C PHE A 151 -7.82 3.01 -3.06
N HIS A 152 -6.60 3.50 -3.00
CA HIS A 152 -5.86 3.82 -4.21
C HIS A 152 -5.32 2.56 -4.85
N ILE A 153 -5.30 2.53 -6.18
CA ILE A 153 -4.71 1.43 -6.95
C ILE A 153 -3.19 1.51 -6.76
N PRO A 154 -2.51 0.50 -6.19
CA PRO A 154 -1.07 0.53 -5.99
C PRO A 154 -0.33 0.56 -7.32
N VAL A 155 0.71 1.39 -7.43
CA VAL A 155 1.55 1.45 -8.66
C VAL A 155 2.46 0.23 -8.80
N ASP A 156 2.63 -0.55 -7.73
CA ASP A 156 3.67 -1.58 -7.56
C ASP A 156 3.44 -2.90 -8.30
N TYR A 157 2.53 -2.93 -9.26
CA TYR A 157 2.26 -4.13 -10.03
C TYR A 157 3.33 -4.47 -11.07
N ALA A 158 4.53 -3.88 -11.06
CA ALA A 158 5.43 -4.06 -12.20
C ALA A 158 6.94 -3.93 -11.93
N ASP A 159 7.40 -4.46 -10.80
CA ASP A 159 8.77 -4.99 -10.65
C ASP A 159 8.81 -6.53 -10.77
N THR A 160 7.64 -7.17 -10.82
CA THR A 160 7.50 -8.55 -11.28
C THR A 160 6.60 -8.51 -12.51
N VAL A 161 7.05 -9.12 -13.61
CA VAL A 161 6.20 -9.49 -14.75
C VAL A 161 4.85 -9.95 -14.21
N HIS A 162 3.76 -9.24 -14.51
CA HIS A 162 2.44 -9.73 -14.14
C HIS A 162 2.32 -11.11 -14.82
N PRO A 163 1.80 -12.15 -14.18
CA PRO A 163 1.48 -13.40 -14.88
C PRO A 163 0.67 -13.15 -16.18
N ALA A 164 -0.09 -12.06 -16.26
CA ALA A 164 -0.77 -11.57 -17.45
C ALA A 164 0.19 -11.15 -18.58
N ASP A 165 1.30 -10.48 -18.28
CA ASP A 165 2.34 -10.12 -19.24
C ASP A 165 3.05 -11.38 -19.80
N ALA A 166 3.22 -12.43 -18.98
CA ALA A 166 3.75 -13.74 -19.42
C ALA A 166 2.73 -14.60 -20.21
N LEU A 167 1.44 -14.30 -20.05
CA LEU A 167 0.32 -15.00 -20.70
C LEU A 167 -0.24 -14.23 -21.91
N GLY A 168 0.39 -13.14 -22.33
CA GLY A 168 -0.06 -12.32 -23.46
C GLY A 168 -1.41 -11.63 -23.23
N ILE A 169 -1.88 -11.56 -21.97
CA ILE A 169 -3.09 -10.84 -21.61
C ILE A 169 -2.73 -9.36 -21.63
N THR A 170 -3.23 -8.65 -22.64
CA THR A 170 -3.14 -7.19 -22.74
C THR A 170 -3.64 -6.61 -21.43
N ARG A 171 -2.83 -5.78 -20.75
CA ARG A 171 -3.27 -5.06 -19.53
C ARG A 171 -4.65 -4.47 -19.83
N PRO A 172 -5.64 -4.63 -18.95
CA PRO A 172 -7.04 -4.55 -19.37
C PRO A 172 -7.40 -3.31 -20.20
N LEU A 173 -6.75 -2.15 -20.03
CA LEU A 173 -7.31 -0.89 -20.52
C LEU A 173 -6.32 0.16 -21.06
N GLY A 174 -5.10 -0.21 -21.47
CA GLY A 174 -4.18 0.76 -22.09
C GLY A 174 -3.70 1.93 -21.20
N ILE A 175 -4.04 1.90 -19.89
CA ILE A 175 -3.54 2.87 -18.90
C ILE A 175 -2.05 2.66 -18.73
N THR A 176 -1.29 3.65 -19.18
CA THR A 176 0.17 3.65 -19.11
C THR A 176 0.60 3.97 -17.68
N ARG A 177 1.72 3.37 -17.23
CA ARG A 177 2.37 3.77 -15.96
C ARG A 177 2.54 5.30 -15.96
N PRO A 178 2.57 5.94 -14.77
CA PRO A 178 2.82 7.38 -14.69
C PRO A 178 4.04 7.73 -15.56
N LEU A 179 3.85 8.75 -16.40
CA LEU A 179 4.63 9.07 -17.61
C LEU A 179 6.14 8.80 -17.47
N GLY A 180 6.70 7.97 -18.36
CA GLY A 180 8.15 7.87 -18.60
C GLY A 180 8.90 6.73 -17.93
N GLY A 181 8.23 5.74 -17.33
CA GLY A 181 8.93 4.61 -16.69
C GLY A 181 9.56 4.95 -15.33
N VAL A 182 9.07 6.03 -14.69
CA VAL A 182 9.47 6.41 -13.34
C VAL A 182 9.07 5.30 -12.37
N ARG A 183 10.02 4.83 -11.56
CA ARG A 183 9.77 3.82 -10.52
C ARG A 183 8.68 4.35 -9.58
N SER A 184 7.75 3.50 -9.15
CA SER A 184 6.66 3.88 -8.23
C SER A 184 7.17 4.57 -6.96
N SER A 185 8.35 4.15 -6.49
CA SER A 185 9.08 4.73 -5.35
C SER A 185 9.60 6.15 -5.58
N LYS A 186 9.62 6.66 -6.81
CA LYS A 186 10.10 8.01 -7.15
C LYS A 186 8.96 8.96 -7.55
N LEU A 187 7.72 8.51 -7.51
CA LEU A 187 6.60 9.34 -7.92
C LEU A 187 6.40 10.51 -6.99
N GLU A 188 6.23 11.67 -7.59
CA GLU A 188 5.68 12.83 -6.91
C GLU A 188 4.17 12.70 -6.74
N ARG A 189 3.61 13.52 -5.85
CA ARG A 189 2.17 13.55 -5.58
C ARG A 189 1.35 13.74 -6.85
N ALA A 190 1.70 14.72 -7.68
CA ALA A 190 0.94 15.04 -8.90
C ALA A 190 0.92 13.85 -9.87
N GLN A 191 2.07 13.22 -10.10
CA GLN A 191 2.18 12.05 -10.97
C GLN A 191 1.35 10.87 -10.46
N TYR A 192 1.38 10.62 -9.15
CA TYR A 192 0.56 9.58 -8.54
C TYR A 192 -0.94 9.92 -8.61
N TRP A 193 -1.29 11.18 -8.41
CA TRP A 193 -2.67 11.65 -8.48
C TRP A 193 -3.24 11.50 -9.89
N ASP A 194 -2.50 11.93 -10.91
CA ASP A 194 -2.88 11.78 -12.32
C ASP A 194 -3.10 10.30 -12.68
N TYR A 195 -2.27 9.41 -12.13
CA TYR A 195 -2.44 7.97 -12.26
C TYR A 195 -3.77 7.50 -11.64
N GLN A 196 -4.09 7.87 -10.40
CA GLN A 196 -5.38 7.50 -9.78
C GLN A 196 -6.58 8.05 -10.59
N GLN A 197 -6.47 9.27 -11.11
CA GLN A 197 -7.52 9.90 -11.91
C GLN A 197 -7.78 9.17 -13.23
N GLN A 198 -6.76 8.61 -13.87
CA GLN A 198 -6.92 7.82 -15.11
C GLN A 198 -7.76 6.55 -14.89
N PHE A 199 -7.55 5.82 -13.78
CA PHE A 199 -8.38 4.66 -13.46
C PHE A 199 -9.83 5.04 -13.18
N ARG A 200 -10.04 6.13 -12.44
CA ARG A 200 -11.39 6.63 -12.13
C ARG A 200 -12.12 7.07 -13.39
N ALA A 201 -11.44 7.77 -14.29
CA ALA A 201 -12.02 8.18 -15.59
C ALA A 201 -12.40 6.97 -16.45
N ALA A 202 -11.67 5.87 -16.33
CA ALA A 202 -11.98 4.60 -16.98
C ALA A 202 -13.07 3.77 -16.26
N GLY A 203 -13.63 4.27 -15.15
CA GLY A 203 -14.61 3.55 -14.34
C GLY A 203 -14.05 2.35 -13.57
N ILE A 204 -12.72 2.24 -13.48
CA ILE A 204 -12.02 1.14 -12.85
C ILE A 204 -11.86 1.42 -11.35
N ASN A 205 -12.09 0.40 -10.56
CA ASN A 205 -11.83 0.40 -9.13
C ASN A 205 -10.98 -0.83 -8.74
N LEU A 206 -10.54 -0.87 -7.49
CA LEU A 206 -9.68 -1.93 -6.97
C LEU A 206 -10.33 -3.34 -6.96
N LEU A 207 -11.66 -3.45 -7.08
CA LEU A 207 -12.38 -4.74 -7.20
C LEU A 207 -12.27 -5.33 -8.61
N ASP A 208 -11.83 -4.55 -9.60
CA ASP A 208 -11.64 -5.01 -10.97
C ASP A 208 -10.30 -5.77 -11.17
N PHE A 209 -9.56 -6.00 -10.08
CA PHE A 209 -8.25 -6.68 -10.01
C PHE A 209 -8.23 -7.76 -8.92
#